data_AF-A0A2E8K2T2-F1
#
_entry.id   AF-A0A2E8K2T2-F1
#
_cell.length_a   1.000
_cell.length_b   1.000
_cell.length_c   1.000
_cell.angle_alpha   90.00
_cell.angle_beta   90.00
_cell.angle_gamma   90.00
#
_symmetry.space_group_name_H-M   'P 1'
#
loop_
_entity.id
_entity.type
_entity.pdbx_description
1 polymer ?
#
loop_
_entity_poly.entity_id
_entity_poly.type
_entity_poly.pdbx_seq_one_letter_code
_entity_poly.pdbx_strand_id
1 'polypeptide(L)'
;MPRHHDRRGQVPDRPGPLRWMRSLCPGLQSKRDSPEGEGMSLKIMISGTGGQGILFTTRLLTGFFVGRGRKVVTSQIHGMSQRGGSVQSSVLVDAGDSPVIGRGDADILLGFEPVETVRALDCASARTAVFMNTTPVIPFVLSQQYVQKQGPGTYPDLAALGDTIREVTPSLFQFDATTMARDAGSSKSLNLVMTGCLFGTGIIPGSAGDFETWFRENGNPGQGEPNLRAWAGGVALGKRLNPVEQER
;
A
#
# COMPACT_ATOMS: atom_id res chain seq x y z
N MET A 1 33.15 2.40 54.38
CA MET A 1 31.94 3.11 53.88
C MET A 1 32.10 3.40 52.39
N PRO A 2 31.40 2.71 51.49
CA PRO A 2 31.34 3.10 50.09
C PRO A 2 30.04 3.88 49.80
N ARG A 3 30.19 4.90 48.96
CA ARG A 3 29.18 5.90 48.59
C ARG A 3 28.05 5.27 47.76
N HIS A 4 26.81 5.58 48.11
CA HIS A 4 25.63 5.32 47.28
C HIS A 4 25.72 6.13 45.97
N HIS A 5 25.89 5.45 44.85
CA HIS A 5 25.57 6.01 43.54
C HIS A 5 24.11 5.70 43.20
N ASP A 6 23.36 6.79 43.11
CA ASP A 6 22.00 6.98 42.59
C ASP A 6 21.69 6.13 41.34
N ARG A 7 20.84 5.11 41.48
CA ARG A 7 20.22 4.37 40.36
C ARG A 7 19.04 5.18 39.85
N ARG A 8 19.29 6.22 39.03
CA ARG A 8 18.23 6.79 38.19
C ARG A 8 17.88 5.81 37.09
N GLY A 9 16.58 5.56 36.95
CA GLY A 9 15.98 4.53 36.12
C GLY A 9 16.51 4.51 34.68
N GLN A 10 17.12 3.39 34.31
CA GLN A 10 17.11 2.96 32.92
C GLN A 10 15.66 2.64 32.56
N VAL A 11 15.07 3.49 31.72
CA VAL A 11 13.87 3.14 30.97
C VAL A 11 14.24 1.90 30.13
N PRO A 12 13.49 0.79 30.20
CA PRO A 12 13.78 -0.38 29.38
C PRO A 12 13.79 0.04 27.91
N ASP A 13 14.81 -0.41 27.17
CA ASP A 13 14.96 -0.18 25.74
C ASP A 13 13.65 -0.57 25.04
N ARG A 14 12.89 0.43 24.57
CA ARG A 14 11.57 0.22 24.02
C ARG A 14 11.73 -0.41 22.64
N PRO A 15 11.12 -1.57 22.36
CA PRO A 15 11.18 -2.14 21.02
C PRO A 15 10.55 -1.15 20.02
N GLY A 16 11.34 -0.74 19.01
CA GLY A 16 10.91 0.22 18.00
C GLY A 16 9.69 -0.25 17.19
N PRO A 17 8.98 0.69 16.52
CA PRO A 17 7.70 0.46 15.83
C PRO A 17 7.71 -0.58 14.69
N LEU A 18 8.88 -1.15 14.37
CA LEU A 18 9.13 -2.07 13.27
C LEU A 18 9.29 -3.53 13.73
N ARG A 19 9.15 -3.84 15.02
CA ARG A 19 9.36 -5.21 15.55
C ARG A 19 8.29 -6.20 15.08
N TRP A 20 7.07 -5.76 14.80
CA TRP A 20 5.99 -6.59 14.25
C TRP A 20 6.10 -6.82 12.73
N MET A 21 6.70 -5.87 11.99
CA MET A 21 7.10 -6.12 10.59
C MET A 21 8.10 -7.28 10.49
N ARG A 22 8.94 -7.47 11.52
CA ARG A 22 9.87 -8.61 11.62
C ARG A 22 9.16 -9.94 11.90
N SER A 23 7.95 -9.94 12.46
CA SER A 23 7.17 -11.15 12.72
C SER A 23 6.23 -11.54 11.57
N LEU A 24 5.83 -10.61 10.71
CA LEU A 24 4.96 -10.89 9.56
C LEU A 24 5.73 -11.16 8.26
N CYS A 25 6.94 -10.61 8.10
CA CYS A 25 7.75 -10.79 6.89
C CYS A 25 9.22 -11.12 7.22
N PRO A 26 9.54 -12.37 7.62
CA PRO A 26 10.92 -12.78 7.95
C PRO A 26 11.94 -12.49 6.83
N GLY A 27 11.51 -12.58 5.55
CA GLY A 27 12.34 -12.33 4.37
C GLY A 27 12.67 -10.86 4.08
N LEU A 28 12.08 -9.90 4.80
CA LEU A 28 12.45 -8.47 4.69
C LEU A 28 13.85 -8.18 5.29
N GLN A 29 14.45 -9.17 5.97
CA GLN A 29 15.78 -9.09 6.58
C GLN A 29 16.94 -9.22 5.56
N SER A 30 16.81 -10.04 4.51
CA SER A 30 17.99 -10.53 3.77
C SER A 30 18.58 -9.59 2.71
N LYS A 31 18.05 -8.37 2.54
CA LYS A 31 18.62 -7.33 1.67
C LYS A 31 19.36 -6.23 2.45
N ARG A 32 19.62 -6.43 3.75
CA ARG A 32 20.05 -5.37 4.69
C ARG A 32 21.52 -5.46 5.16
N ASP A 33 22.28 -6.46 4.72
CA ASP A 33 23.67 -6.67 5.20
C ASP A 33 24.73 -6.17 4.18
N SER A 34 24.51 -4.99 3.58
CA SER A 34 25.54 -4.27 2.83
C SER A 34 26.38 -3.42 3.81
N PRO A 35 27.73 -3.39 3.73
CA PRO A 35 28.58 -2.76 4.75
C PRO A 35 28.64 -1.22 4.70
N GLU A 36 27.91 -0.59 3.79
CA GLU A 36 27.88 0.87 3.64
C GLU A 36 26.56 1.36 4.26
N GLY A 37 26.63 2.31 5.19
CA GLY A 37 25.47 2.76 5.96
C GLY A 37 24.36 3.32 5.06
N GLU A 38 23.37 2.50 4.71
CA GLU A 38 22.40 2.83 3.66
C GLU A 38 20.96 2.52 4.07
N GLY A 39 20.07 3.49 3.82
CA GLY A 39 18.68 3.45 4.24
C GLY A 39 17.84 2.43 3.45
N MET A 40 16.80 1.92 4.11
CA MET A 40 15.85 0.92 3.61
C MET A 40 15.43 1.10 2.13
N SER A 41 15.74 0.12 1.28
CA SER A 41 15.17 -0.01 -0.06
C SER A 41 13.72 -0.50 0.02
N LEU A 42 12.82 0.02 -0.83
CA LEU A 42 11.41 -0.36 -0.85
C LEU A 42 10.88 -0.52 -2.27
N LYS A 43 10.18 -1.63 -2.57
CA LYS A 43 9.54 -1.88 -3.86
C LYS A 43 8.04 -2.05 -3.70
N ILE A 44 7.28 -1.09 -4.23
CA ILE A 44 5.82 -1.05 -4.17
C ILE A 44 5.27 -1.32 -5.57
N MET A 45 4.49 -2.39 -5.72
CA MET A 45 3.63 -2.61 -6.88
C MET A 45 2.24 -2.02 -6.60
N ILE A 46 1.67 -1.30 -7.55
CA ILE A 46 0.33 -0.72 -7.48
C ILE A 46 -0.45 -1.26 -8.68
N SER A 47 -1.61 -1.85 -8.43
CA SER A 47 -2.44 -2.48 -9.47
C SER A 47 -3.89 -2.06 -9.35
N GLY A 48 -4.59 -1.99 -10.48
CA GLY A 48 -6.01 -1.68 -10.52
C GLY A 48 -6.47 -1.37 -11.94
N THR A 49 -7.65 -0.80 -12.04
CA THR A 49 -8.25 -0.40 -13.31
C THR A 49 -8.09 1.10 -13.56
N GLY A 50 -8.13 1.49 -14.84
CA GLY A 50 -8.11 2.89 -15.25
C GLY A 50 -9.25 3.70 -14.61
N GLY A 51 -8.90 4.82 -13.96
CA GLY A 51 -9.84 5.71 -13.25
C GLY A 51 -9.78 5.64 -11.73
N GLN A 52 -9.13 4.63 -11.15
CA GLN A 52 -9.02 4.46 -9.69
C GLN A 52 -7.92 5.29 -9.01
N GLY A 53 -7.12 6.02 -9.79
CA GLY A 53 -6.07 6.89 -9.27
C GLY A 53 -4.70 6.24 -9.08
N ILE A 54 -4.42 5.10 -9.73
CA ILE A 54 -3.12 4.39 -9.68
C ILE A 54 -1.94 5.33 -9.91
N LEU A 55 -1.96 6.07 -11.03
CA LEU A 55 -0.87 6.99 -11.38
C LEU A 55 -0.77 8.19 -10.42
N PHE A 56 -1.90 8.58 -9.81
CA PHE A 56 -1.88 9.64 -8.80
C PHE A 56 -1.18 9.12 -7.53
N THR A 57 -1.52 7.93 -7.05
CA THR A 57 -0.81 7.29 -5.93
C THR A 57 0.67 7.11 -6.21
N THR A 58 1.06 6.66 -7.41
CA THR A 58 2.47 6.58 -7.82
C THR A 58 3.17 7.94 -7.69
N ARG A 59 2.55 9.01 -8.20
CA ARG A 59 3.10 10.38 -8.13
C ARG A 59 3.22 10.87 -6.69
N LEU A 60 2.22 10.61 -5.84
CA LEU A 60 2.25 11.02 -4.44
C LEU A 60 3.39 10.33 -3.69
N LEU A 61 3.51 9.01 -3.80
CA LEU A 61 4.59 8.27 -3.16
C LEU A 61 5.96 8.72 -3.68
N THR A 62 6.09 8.89 -4.99
CA THR A 62 7.34 9.36 -5.62
C THR A 62 7.74 10.74 -5.09
N GLY A 63 6.81 11.70 -5.14
CA GLY A 63 7.07 13.06 -4.67
C GLY A 63 7.41 13.11 -3.19
N PHE A 64 6.74 12.32 -2.36
CA PHE A 64 7.03 12.24 -0.93
C PHE A 64 8.45 11.75 -0.66
N PHE A 65 8.88 10.66 -1.30
CA PHE A 65 10.23 10.11 -1.09
C PHE A 65 11.32 10.98 -1.72
N VAL A 66 11.09 11.54 -2.91
CA VAL A 66 12.02 12.49 -3.54
C VAL A 66 12.16 13.76 -2.68
N GLY A 67 11.07 14.28 -2.12
CA GLY A 67 11.08 15.42 -1.20
C GLY A 67 11.89 15.17 0.08
N ARG A 68 12.19 13.89 0.38
CA ARG A 68 13.04 13.46 1.50
C ARG A 68 14.46 13.07 1.07
N GLY A 69 14.86 13.45 -0.14
CA GLY A 69 16.20 13.19 -0.68
C GLY A 69 16.48 11.72 -1.01
N ARG A 70 15.45 10.89 -1.19
CA ARG A 70 15.60 9.47 -1.55
C ARG A 70 15.63 9.31 -3.06
N LYS A 71 16.39 8.32 -3.55
CA LYS A 71 16.39 7.97 -4.97
C LYS A 71 15.13 7.16 -5.28
N VAL A 72 14.34 7.61 -6.25
CA VAL A 72 13.10 6.93 -6.63
C VAL A 72 13.10 6.61 -8.13
N VAL A 73 12.79 5.37 -8.46
CA VAL A 73 12.55 4.90 -9.83
C VAL A 73 11.11 4.41 -9.94
N THR A 74 10.42 4.73 -11.03
CA THR A 74 9.05 4.29 -11.26
C THR A 74 8.89 3.63 -12.61
N SER A 75 7.97 2.67 -12.71
CA SER A 75 7.46 2.14 -13.98
C SER A 75 5.96 2.33 -14.07
N GLN A 76 5.45 2.39 -15.29
CA GLN A 76 4.03 2.37 -15.59
C GLN A 76 3.80 1.43 -16.77
N ILE A 77 3.01 0.40 -16.54
CA ILE A 77 2.52 -0.50 -17.58
C ILE A 77 1.02 -0.25 -17.66
N HIS A 78 0.60 0.41 -18.73
CA HIS A 78 -0.81 0.58 -19.04
C HIS A 78 -1.22 -0.43 -20.12
N GLY A 79 -2.33 -1.15 -19.92
CA GLY A 79 -3.05 -1.72 -21.05
C GLY A 79 -3.49 -0.60 -22.00
N MET A 80 -3.67 -0.89 -23.30
CA MET A 80 -4.10 0.10 -24.32
C MET A 80 -5.47 0.77 -24.06
N SER A 81 -6.13 0.53 -22.91
CA SER A 81 -7.43 1.08 -22.54
C SER A 81 -7.33 2.04 -21.36
N GLN A 82 -7.64 3.31 -21.60
CA GLN A 82 -7.61 4.39 -20.60
C GLN A 82 -8.82 4.39 -19.63
N ARG A 83 -9.85 3.56 -19.88
CA ARG A 83 -11.06 3.47 -19.04
C ARG A 83 -11.46 2.01 -18.84
N GLY A 84 -11.30 1.50 -17.62
CA GLY A 84 -11.60 0.10 -17.28
C GLY A 84 -10.57 -0.93 -17.75
N GLY A 85 -9.45 -0.50 -18.35
CA GLY A 85 -8.31 -1.38 -18.64
C GLY A 85 -7.45 -1.63 -17.40
N SER A 86 -6.68 -2.72 -17.42
CA SER A 86 -5.65 -3.03 -16.42
C SER A 86 -4.56 -1.97 -16.42
N VAL A 87 -4.19 -1.52 -15.23
CA VAL A 87 -3.13 -0.54 -14.98
C VAL A 87 -2.24 -1.06 -13.86
N GLN A 88 -0.93 -1.11 -14.13
CA GLN A 88 0.09 -1.42 -13.13
C GLN A 88 1.13 -0.31 -13.10
N SER A 89 1.62 0.01 -11.91
CA SER A 89 2.73 0.94 -11.72
C SER A 89 3.59 0.50 -10.55
N SER A 90 4.88 0.81 -10.62
CA SER A 90 5.83 0.52 -9.55
C SER A 90 6.45 1.80 -8.99
N VAL A 91 6.75 1.78 -7.69
CA VAL A 91 7.56 2.79 -7.00
C VAL A 91 8.69 2.06 -6.28
N LEU A 92 9.92 2.31 -6.70
CA LEU A 92 11.14 1.73 -6.15
C LEU A 92 11.94 2.84 -5.47
N VAL A 93 12.16 2.73 -4.17
CA VAL A 93 12.87 3.70 -3.34
C VAL A 93 14.21 3.08 -2.95
N ASP A 94 15.31 3.72 -3.34
CA ASP A 94 16.70 3.29 -3.10
C ASP A 94 16.95 1.81 -3.47
N ALA A 95 16.31 1.33 -4.53
CA ALA A 95 16.30 -0.07 -4.92
C ALA A 95 16.98 -0.33 -6.29
N GLY A 96 17.92 0.54 -6.67
CA GLY A 96 18.66 0.50 -7.93
C GLY A 96 18.06 1.38 -9.04
N ASP A 97 18.56 1.20 -10.26
CA ASP A 97 18.19 2.01 -11.44
C ASP A 97 17.16 1.33 -12.36
N SER A 98 16.87 0.04 -12.13
CA SER A 98 15.86 -0.68 -12.92
C SER A 98 14.46 -0.37 -12.42
N PRO A 99 13.51 0.03 -13.30
CA PRO A 99 12.13 0.28 -12.90
C PRO A 99 11.30 -1.00 -12.72
N VAL A 100 11.88 -2.17 -12.99
CA VAL A 100 11.18 -3.46 -13.01
C VAL A 100 11.18 -4.11 -11.62
N ILE A 101 9.99 -4.46 -11.14
CA ILE A 101 9.83 -5.37 -10.00
C ILE A 101 9.78 -6.80 -10.56
N GLY A 102 10.78 -7.61 -10.19
CA GLY A 102 10.85 -9.01 -10.60
C GLY A 102 9.86 -9.92 -9.86
N ARG A 103 9.78 -11.17 -10.30
CA ARG A 103 9.01 -12.24 -9.64
C ARG A 103 9.35 -12.32 -8.15
N GLY A 104 8.34 -12.29 -7.30
CA GLY A 104 8.51 -12.40 -5.84
C GLY A 104 9.30 -11.27 -5.17
N ASP A 105 9.61 -10.18 -5.86
CA ASP A 105 10.49 -9.12 -5.35
C ASP A 105 9.77 -7.88 -4.79
N ALA A 106 8.45 -7.81 -4.88
CA ALA A 106 7.68 -6.73 -4.26
C ALA A 106 7.71 -6.84 -2.74
N ASP A 107 7.93 -5.70 -2.06
CA ASP A 107 7.73 -5.62 -0.61
C ASP A 107 6.25 -5.36 -0.29
N ILE A 108 5.60 -4.55 -1.13
CA ILE A 108 4.19 -4.18 -1.00
C ILE A 108 3.48 -4.36 -2.35
N LEU A 109 2.28 -4.95 -2.33
CA LEU A 109 1.33 -4.93 -3.44
C LEU A 109 0.07 -4.18 -3.00
N LEU A 110 -0.14 -2.99 -3.56
CA LEU A 110 -1.29 -2.13 -3.32
C LEU A 110 -2.32 -2.31 -4.44
N GLY A 111 -3.32 -3.13 -4.18
CA GLY A 111 -4.37 -3.53 -5.13
C GLY A 111 -5.66 -2.75 -4.97
N PHE A 112 -6.04 -1.99 -5.99
CA PHE A 112 -7.26 -1.17 -5.99
C PHE A 112 -8.49 -1.91 -6.53
N GLU A 113 -8.28 -3.11 -7.08
CA GLU A 113 -9.31 -3.96 -7.65
C GLU A 113 -8.92 -5.44 -7.45
N PRO A 114 -9.82 -6.32 -6.98
CA PRO A 114 -9.45 -7.68 -6.59
C PRO A 114 -8.81 -8.54 -7.69
N VAL A 115 -9.37 -8.56 -8.90
CA VAL A 115 -8.85 -9.33 -10.03
C VAL A 115 -7.52 -8.76 -10.50
N GLU A 116 -7.37 -7.43 -10.53
CA GLU A 116 -6.10 -6.79 -10.89
C GLU A 116 -5.00 -7.06 -9.86
N THR A 117 -5.37 -7.22 -8.59
CA THR A 117 -4.46 -7.61 -7.51
C THR A 117 -3.93 -9.02 -7.76
N VAL A 118 -4.81 -9.97 -8.08
CA VAL A 118 -4.39 -11.35 -8.42
C VAL A 118 -3.56 -11.38 -9.71
N ARG A 119 -3.88 -10.56 -10.72
CA ARG A 119 -3.06 -10.43 -11.94
C ARG A 119 -1.65 -9.91 -11.66
N ALA A 120 -1.48 -9.08 -10.65
CA ALA A 120 -0.18 -8.57 -10.22
C ALA A 120 0.57 -9.51 -9.25
N LEU A 121 -0.03 -10.63 -8.85
CA LEU A 121 0.48 -11.49 -7.77
C LEU A 121 1.84 -12.12 -8.08
N ASP A 122 2.25 -12.20 -9.35
CA ASP A 122 3.55 -12.74 -9.76
C ASP A 122 4.74 -11.98 -9.15
N CYS A 123 4.57 -10.68 -8.84
CA CYS A 123 5.60 -9.90 -8.16
C CYS A 123 5.68 -10.18 -6.65
N ALA A 124 4.71 -10.89 -6.08
CA ALA A 124 4.61 -11.15 -4.65
C ALA A 124 5.26 -12.48 -4.25
N SER A 125 5.72 -12.54 -3.00
CA SER A 125 6.18 -13.76 -2.33
C SER A 125 5.69 -13.76 -0.88
N ALA A 126 6.06 -14.76 -0.08
CA ALA A 126 5.68 -14.87 1.33
C ALA A 126 6.08 -13.66 2.20
N ARG A 127 6.97 -12.79 1.72
CA ARG A 127 7.40 -11.56 2.41
C ARG A 127 6.59 -10.31 2.01
N THR A 128 5.77 -10.40 0.97
CA THR A 128 5.04 -9.26 0.41
C THR A 128 3.79 -8.97 1.24
N ALA A 129 3.61 -7.73 1.65
CA ALA A 129 2.35 -7.26 2.24
C ALA A 129 1.38 -6.82 1.13
N VAL A 130 0.19 -7.43 1.10
CA VAL A 130 -0.84 -7.14 0.10
C VAL A 130 -1.97 -6.35 0.75
N PHE A 131 -2.28 -5.18 0.20
CA PHE A 131 -3.41 -4.35 0.61
C PHE A 131 -4.39 -4.29 -0.56
N MET A 132 -5.56 -4.89 -0.39
CA MET A 132 -6.54 -5.08 -1.46
C MET A 132 -7.87 -4.41 -1.15
N ASN A 133 -8.31 -3.51 -2.03
CA ASN A 133 -9.68 -3.03 -2.05
C ASN A 133 -10.61 -4.17 -2.49
N THR A 134 -11.72 -4.37 -1.78
CA THR A 134 -12.64 -5.50 -2.02
C THR A 134 -13.73 -5.23 -3.05
N THR A 135 -13.87 -4.00 -3.55
CA THR A 135 -14.93 -3.64 -4.50
C THR A 135 -14.56 -4.03 -5.94
N PRO A 136 -15.34 -4.89 -6.61
CA PRO A 136 -15.14 -5.22 -8.02
C PRO A 136 -15.34 -4.03 -8.95
N VAL A 137 -14.55 -3.96 -10.03
CA VAL A 137 -14.85 -3.09 -11.18
C VAL A 137 -15.27 -3.96 -12.35
N ILE A 138 -16.57 -3.98 -12.64
CA ILE A 138 -17.13 -4.78 -13.74
C ILE A 138 -16.87 -4.08 -15.08
N PRO A 139 -16.19 -4.71 -16.06
CA PRO A 139 -16.02 -4.15 -17.39
C PRO A 139 -17.37 -3.86 -18.05
N PHE A 140 -17.48 -2.72 -18.74
CA PHE A 140 -18.72 -2.29 -19.39
C PHE A 140 -19.29 -3.35 -20.35
N VAL A 141 -18.42 -4.03 -21.10
CA VAL A 141 -18.81 -5.11 -22.03
C VAL A 141 -19.47 -6.31 -21.35
N LEU A 142 -19.18 -6.53 -20.07
CA LEU A 142 -19.79 -7.59 -19.26
C LEU A 142 -20.97 -7.11 -18.42
N SER A 143 -21.22 -5.79 -18.34
CA SER A 143 -22.23 -5.22 -17.45
C SER A 143 -23.65 -5.72 -17.73
N GLN A 144 -24.04 -5.86 -19.01
CA GLN A 144 -25.37 -6.36 -19.38
C GLN A 144 -25.57 -7.84 -19.01
N GLN A 145 -24.54 -8.66 -19.22
CA GLN A 145 -24.57 -10.10 -18.92
C GLN A 145 -24.47 -10.36 -17.42
N TYR A 146 -23.68 -9.56 -16.71
CA TYR A 146 -23.53 -9.59 -15.25
C TYR A 146 -24.83 -9.20 -14.54
N VAL A 147 -25.47 -8.09 -14.96
CA VAL A 147 -26.76 -7.64 -14.39
C VAL A 147 -27.86 -8.66 -14.62
N GLN A 148 -27.85 -9.37 -15.76
CA GLN A 148 -28.85 -10.38 -16.08
C GLN A 148 -28.54 -11.78 -15.53
N LYS A 149 -27.37 -12.00 -14.91
CA LYS A 149 -26.89 -13.32 -14.42
C LYS A 149 -26.99 -14.45 -15.48
N GLN A 150 -26.83 -14.10 -16.75
CA GLN A 150 -26.99 -15.01 -17.89
C GLN A 150 -25.69 -14.98 -18.70
N GLY A 151 -24.87 -16.03 -18.62
CA GLY A 151 -23.67 -16.22 -19.45
C GLY A 151 -22.40 -16.65 -18.71
N PRO A 152 -21.34 -17.06 -19.44
CA PRO A 152 -20.13 -17.69 -18.89
C PRO A 152 -19.14 -16.71 -18.23
N GLY A 153 -19.44 -15.41 -18.18
CA GLY A 153 -18.56 -14.36 -17.65
C GLY A 153 -19.01 -13.85 -16.29
N THR A 154 -18.79 -14.62 -15.22
CA THR A 154 -19.00 -14.15 -13.84
C THR A 154 -17.72 -13.53 -13.29
N TYR A 155 -17.83 -12.42 -12.58
CA TYR A 155 -16.71 -11.92 -11.79
C TYR A 155 -16.31 -13.00 -10.76
N PRO A 156 -15.01 -13.33 -10.61
CA PRO A 156 -14.59 -14.37 -9.68
C PRO A 156 -15.02 -14.06 -8.25
N ASP A 157 -15.32 -15.10 -7.48
CA ASP A 157 -15.69 -14.93 -6.08
C ASP A 157 -14.56 -14.26 -5.28
N LEU A 158 -14.92 -13.28 -4.46
CA LEU A 158 -13.94 -12.50 -3.70
C LEU A 158 -13.18 -13.35 -2.67
N ALA A 159 -13.84 -14.34 -2.06
CA ALA A 159 -13.17 -15.23 -1.12
C ALA A 159 -12.15 -16.11 -1.85
N ALA A 160 -12.50 -16.66 -3.01
CA ALA A 160 -11.58 -17.43 -3.84
C ALA A 160 -10.36 -16.61 -4.31
N LEU A 161 -10.56 -15.34 -4.70
CA LEU A 161 -9.46 -14.42 -5.01
C LEU A 161 -8.57 -14.18 -3.78
N GLY A 162 -9.19 -14.01 -2.60
CA GLY A 162 -8.48 -13.88 -1.34
C GLY A 162 -7.64 -15.11 -1.00
N ASP A 163 -8.19 -16.30 -1.20
CA ASP A 163 -7.50 -17.57 -0.95
C ASP A 163 -6.30 -17.76 -1.89
N THR A 164 -6.46 -17.38 -3.17
CA THR A 164 -5.37 -17.38 -4.15
C THR A 164 -4.19 -16.50 -3.69
N ILE A 165 -4.46 -15.33 -3.10
CA ILE A 165 -3.41 -14.46 -2.56
C ILE A 165 -2.77 -15.08 -1.30
N ARG A 166 -3.58 -15.72 -0.44
CA ARG A 166 -3.09 -16.38 0.80
C ARG A 166 -2.18 -17.57 0.52
N GLU A 167 -2.33 -18.25 -0.62
CA GLU A 167 -1.40 -19.28 -1.07
C GLU A 167 0.02 -18.73 -1.31
N VAL A 168 0.14 -17.44 -1.65
CA VAL A 168 1.44 -16.78 -1.93
C VAL A 168 1.98 -16.06 -0.70
N THR A 169 1.13 -15.40 0.08
CA THR A 169 1.55 -14.63 1.26
C THR A 169 0.50 -14.63 2.38
N PRO A 170 0.90 -14.81 3.65
CA PRO A 170 -0.02 -14.70 4.78
C PRO A 170 -0.44 -13.25 5.06
N SER A 171 0.29 -12.27 4.51
CA SER A 171 0.12 -10.85 4.81
C SER A 171 -0.87 -10.17 3.87
N LEU A 172 -2.14 -10.61 3.95
CA LEU A 172 -3.24 -10.08 3.13
C LEU A 172 -4.22 -9.23 3.96
N PHE A 173 -4.28 -7.94 3.65
CA PHE A 173 -5.18 -6.97 4.25
C PHE A 173 -6.26 -6.58 3.23
N GLN A 174 -7.50 -6.93 3.51
CA GLN A 174 -8.65 -6.67 2.62
C GLN A 174 -9.64 -5.72 3.28
N PHE A 175 -10.13 -4.73 2.54
CA PHE A 175 -11.11 -3.76 3.04
C PHE A 175 -11.87 -3.06 1.91
N ASP A 176 -13.08 -2.55 2.21
CA ASP A 176 -13.90 -1.81 1.23
C ASP A 176 -13.50 -0.33 1.20
N ALA A 177 -12.40 -0.05 0.52
CA ALA A 177 -11.88 1.31 0.37
C ALA A 177 -12.79 2.20 -0.50
N THR A 178 -13.58 1.61 -1.40
CA THR A 178 -14.53 2.36 -2.24
C THR A 178 -15.66 2.94 -1.41
N THR A 179 -16.24 2.14 -0.50
CA THR A 179 -17.25 2.63 0.44
C THR A 179 -16.66 3.68 1.37
N MET A 180 -15.46 3.47 1.91
CA MET A 180 -14.78 4.48 2.73
C MET A 180 -14.58 5.81 1.99
N ALA A 181 -14.18 5.78 0.72
CA ALA A 181 -14.02 6.99 -0.10
C ALA A 181 -15.35 7.70 -0.34
N ARG A 182 -16.42 6.94 -0.64
CA ARG A 182 -17.77 7.45 -0.80
C ARG A 182 -18.28 8.11 0.48
N ASP A 183 -18.08 7.48 1.64
CA ASP A 183 -18.50 7.99 2.94
C ASP A 183 -17.69 9.23 3.34
N ALA A 184 -16.43 9.33 2.90
CA ALA A 184 -15.64 10.55 2.99
C ALA A 184 -16.18 11.69 2.10
N GLY A 185 -17.13 11.42 1.20
CA GLY A 185 -17.82 12.40 0.35
C GLY A 185 -17.36 12.41 -1.11
N SER A 186 -16.50 11.47 -1.53
CA SER A 186 -16.04 11.38 -2.92
C SER A 186 -15.49 9.99 -3.25
N SER A 187 -16.18 9.27 -4.14
CA SER A 187 -15.68 7.99 -4.68
C SER A 187 -14.35 8.12 -5.45
N LYS A 188 -13.97 9.34 -5.88
CA LYS A 188 -12.69 9.63 -6.53
C LYS A 188 -11.50 9.63 -5.54
N SER A 189 -11.77 9.56 -4.24
CA SER A 189 -10.76 9.63 -3.18
C SER A 189 -10.30 8.25 -2.70
N LEU A 190 -10.65 7.17 -3.43
CA LEU A 190 -10.20 5.80 -3.19
C LEU A 190 -8.67 5.71 -3.00
N ASN A 191 -7.92 6.39 -3.86
CA ASN A 191 -6.46 6.46 -3.80
C ASN A 191 -5.93 6.96 -2.45
N LEU A 192 -6.59 7.92 -1.81
CA LEU A 192 -6.18 8.46 -0.53
C LEU A 192 -6.57 7.56 0.63
N VAL A 193 -7.68 6.81 0.53
CA VAL A 193 -7.98 5.75 1.49
C VAL A 193 -6.88 4.69 1.47
N MET A 194 -6.56 4.17 0.29
CA MET A 194 -5.53 3.14 0.11
C MET A 194 -4.15 3.62 0.56
N THR A 195 -3.75 4.84 0.15
CA THR A 195 -2.45 5.42 0.54
C THR A 195 -2.40 5.72 2.04
N GLY A 196 -3.47 6.28 2.60
CA GLY A 196 -3.59 6.54 4.04
C GLY A 196 -3.48 5.28 4.87
N CYS A 197 -4.15 4.19 4.45
CA CYS A 197 -4.04 2.88 5.08
C CYS A 197 -2.59 2.41 5.12
N LEU A 198 -1.87 2.55 4.01
CA LEU A 198 -0.47 2.15 3.94
C LEU A 198 0.42 2.92 4.92
N PHE A 199 0.28 4.24 5.00
CA PHE A 199 1.00 5.06 6.00
C PHE A 199 0.56 4.77 7.44
N GLY A 200 -0.74 4.54 7.66
CA GLY A 200 -1.29 4.21 8.97
C GLY A 200 -0.72 2.93 9.56
N THR A 201 -0.35 1.96 8.71
CA THR A 201 0.32 0.74 9.20
C THR A 201 1.72 1.01 9.74
N GLY A 202 2.41 2.05 9.27
CA GLY A 202 3.82 2.29 9.56
C GLY A 202 4.80 1.38 8.80
N ILE A 203 4.33 0.61 7.81
CA ILE A 203 5.20 -0.22 6.96
C ILE A 203 6.07 0.61 6.00
N ILE A 204 5.60 1.82 5.66
CA ILE A 204 6.31 2.77 4.81
C ILE A 204 7.27 3.65 5.65
N PRO A 205 8.49 3.93 5.16
CA PRO A 205 9.36 4.93 5.78
C PRO A 205 8.74 6.33 5.74
N GLY A 206 8.66 6.97 6.91
CA GLY A 206 8.03 8.29 7.08
C GLY A 206 6.69 8.21 7.81
N SER A 207 6.34 9.25 8.56
CA SER A 207 5.09 9.26 9.33
C SER A 207 3.89 9.66 8.45
N ALA A 208 2.68 9.24 8.84
CA ALA A 208 1.46 9.74 8.21
C ALA A 208 1.34 11.28 8.33
N GLY A 209 1.82 11.86 9.44
CA GLY A 209 1.86 13.32 9.61
C GLY A 209 2.80 14.01 8.62
N ASP A 210 3.99 13.45 8.43
CA ASP A 210 4.98 13.97 7.47
C ASP A 210 4.41 13.95 6.05
N PHE A 211 3.73 12.85 5.68
CA PHE A 211 3.10 12.74 4.37
C PHE A 211 1.96 13.73 4.23
N GLU A 212 1.12 13.92 5.26
CA GLU A 212 0.02 14.88 5.20
C GLU A 212 0.53 16.32 5.03
N THR A 213 1.56 16.72 5.77
CA THR A 213 2.21 18.03 5.60
C THR A 213 2.74 18.18 4.17
N TRP A 214 3.50 17.20 3.69
CA TRP A 214 4.02 17.21 2.32
C TRP A 214 2.90 17.26 1.27
N PHE A 215 1.82 16.51 1.48
CA PHE A 215 0.67 16.41 0.58
C PHE A 215 -0.14 17.70 0.51
N ARG A 216 -0.22 18.47 1.61
CA ARG A 216 -0.86 19.79 1.63
C ARG A 216 -0.06 20.83 0.86
N GLU A 217 1.27 20.74 0.89
CA GLU A 217 2.17 21.67 0.20
C GLU A 217 2.37 21.35 -1.29
N ASN A 218 2.44 20.05 -1.62
CA ASN A 218 2.87 19.58 -2.93
C ASN A 218 1.77 18.82 -3.70
N GLY A 219 0.70 18.42 -3.02
CA GLY A 219 -0.42 17.78 -3.68
C GLY A 219 -1.24 18.79 -4.49
N ASN A 220 -2.07 18.28 -5.39
CA ASN A 220 -2.84 19.13 -6.32
C ASN A 220 -3.77 20.10 -5.56
N PRO A 221 -3.70 21.43 -5.74
CA PRO A 221 -4.40 22.44 -4.93
C PRO A 221 -5.94 22.35 -4.89
N GLY A 222 -6.57 21.49 -5.71
CA GLY A 222 -8.01 21.19 -5.64
C GLY A 222 -8.43 20.23 -4.52
N GLN A 223 -7.67 20.13 -3.43
CA GLN A 223 -7.93 19.18 -2.34
C GLN A 223 -9.15 19.59 -1.52
N GLY A 224 -10.33 19.24 -2.02
CA GLY A 224 -11.55 19.36 -1.24
C GLY A 224 -11.45 18.54 0.04
N GLU A 225 -12.19 18.99 1.05
CA GLU A 225 -12.43 18.29 2.32
C GLU A 225 -12.63 16.75 2.19
N PRO A 226 -13.31 16.21 1.16
CA PRO A 226 -13.44 14.76 1.00
C PRO A 226 -12.12 13.99 0.89
N ASN A 227 -11.07 14.58 0.29
CA ASN A 227 -9.77 13.95 0.15
C ASN A 227 -9.07 13.78 1.50
N LEU A 228 -9.11 14.80 2.35
CA LEU A 228 -8.51 14.77 3.68
C LEU A 228 -9.24 13.80 4.61
N ARG A 229 -10.58 13.74 4.52
CA ARG A 229 -11.36 12.72 5.24
C ARG A 229 -11.06 11.30 4.78
N ALA A 230 -10.94 11.08 3.47
CA ALA A 230 -10.58 9.78 2.90
C ALA A 230 -9.18 9.33 3.36
N TRP A 231 -8.20 10.24 3.30
CA TRP A 231 -6.86 10.04 3.85
C TRP A 231 -6.90 9.65 5.33
N ALA A 232 -7.57 10.46 6.16
CA ALA A 232 -7.67 10.22 7.60
C ALA A 232 -8.34 8.89 7.94
N GLY A 233 -9.42 8.53 7.22
CA GLY A 233 -10.09 7.24 7.36
C GLY A 233 -9.18 6.07 6.99
N GLY A 234 -8.38 6.24 5.92
CA GLY A 234 -7.31 5.32 5.56
C GLY A 234 -6.29 5.15 6.68
N VAL A 235 -5.72 6.25 7.19
CA VAL A 235 -4.73 6.22 8.28
C VAL A 235 -5.27 5.50 9.52
N ALA A 236 -6.51 5.82 9.93
CA ALA A 236 -7.16 5.16 11.06
C ALA A 236 -7.39 3.66 10.83
N LEU A 237 -7.68 3.23 9.60
CA LEU A 237 -7.72 1.81 9.26
C LEU A 237 -6.33 1.17 9.36
N GLY A 238 -5.30 1.77 8.77
CA GLY A 238 -3.94 1.25 8.79
C GLY A 238 -3.40 1.02 10.20
N LYS A 239 -3.68 1.97 11.11
CA LYS A 239 -3.36 1.85 12.53
C LYS A 239 -4.03 0.65 13.20
N ARG A 240 -5.31 0.41 12.91
CA ARG A 240 -6.04 -0.77 13.39
C ARG A 240 -5.50 -2.07 12.80
N LEU A 241 -4.93 -2.06 11.61
CA LEU A 241 -4.29 -3.24 11.02
C LEU A 241 -2.90 -3.52 11.61
N ASN A 242 -2.32 -2.57 12.35
CA ASN A 242 -1.05 -2.74 13.04
C ASN A 242 -1.27 -3.37 14.43
N PRO A 243 -0.84 -4.63 14.66
CA PRO A 243 -1.05 -5.31 15.94
C PRO A 243 -0.35 -4.62 17.12
N VAL A 244 0.68 -3.81 16.91
CA VAL A 244 1.38 -3.07 17.99
C VAL A 244 0.55 -1.89 18.52
N GLU A 245 -0.37 -1.35 17.73
CA GLU A 245 -1.27 -0.28 18.18
C GLU A 245 -2.58 -0.81 18.77
N GLN A 246 -2.91 -2.10 18.60
CA GLN A 246 -4.10 -2.71 19.21
C GLN A 246 -3.92 -3.03 20.71
N GLU A 247 -2.68 -3.05 21.23
CA GLU A 247 -2.35 -3.32 22.64
C GLU A 247 -2.19 -2.05 23.50
N ARG A 248 -2.53 -0.87 22.95
CA ARG A 248 -2.46 0.44 23.64
C ARG A 248 -3.83 1.04 23.89
#